data_AF-A0A9Q0Q0D5-F1
#
_entry.id   AF-A0A9Q0Q0D5-F1
#
_cell.length_a   1.000
_cell.length_b   1.000
_cell.length_c   1.000
_cell.angle_alpha   90.00
_cell.angle_beta   90.00
_cell.angle_gamma   90.00
#
_symmetry.space_group_name_H-M   'P 1'
#
loop_
_entity.id
_entity.type
_entity.pdbx_description
1 polymer ?
#
loop_
_entity_poly.entity_id
_entity_poly.type
_entity_poly.pdbx_seq_one_letter_code
_entity_poly.pdbx_strand_id
1 'polypeptide(L)'
;MTASFNIKFQSHHDKDVLKNRYKHLRRLYNEIKNLLDNSGFSWDETREMITTKDHIWDAYIKAHPDARSYRVKTVPGYQKLCVIIGQRKFWWKIQPFGSMHRC
;
A
#
# COMPACT_ATOMS: atom_id res chain seq x y z
N MET A 1 -16.49 -37.93 6.43
CA MET A 1 -15.89 -37.09 7.48
C MET A 1 -15.52 -35.72 6.88
N THR A 2 -16.52 -34.91 6.53
CA THR A 2 -16.29 -33.62 5.86
C THR A 2 -17.37 -32.60 6.26
N ALA A 3 -18.61 -33.09 6.45
CA ALA A 3 -19.71 -32.29 6.99
C ALA A 3 -19.43 -31.77 8.43
N SER A 4 -18.86 -32.61 9.30
CA SER A 4 -18.59 -32.25 10.69
C SER A 4 -17.48 -31.21 10.87
N PHE A 5 -16.53 -31.13 9.93
CA PHE A 5 -15.45 -30.14 9.95
C PHE A 5 -15.97 -28.76 9.52
N ASN A 6 -16.85 -28.71 8.51
CA ASN A 6 -17.51 -27.48 8.04
C ASN A 6 -18.54 -26.91 9.03
N ILE A 7 -19.19 -27.75 9.84
CA ILE A 7 -20.14 -27.29 10.86
C ILE A 7 -19.41 -26.67 12.07
N LYS A 8 -18.22 -27.20 12.41
CA LYS A 8 -17.43 -26.75 13.58
C LYS A 8 -16.62 -25.48 13.29
N PHE A 9 -16.20 -25.29 12.04
CA PHE A 9 -15.64 -24.04 11.53
C PHE A 9 -16.72 -23.31 10.72
N GLN A 10 -17.63 -22.65 11.42
CA GLN A 10 -18.60 -21.76 10.80
C GLN A 10 -17.88 -20.81 9.82
N SER A 11 -18.07 -21.05 8.53
CA SER A 11 -17.54 -20.30 7.38
C SER A 11 -17.77 -18.78 7.41
N HIS A 12 -18.54 -18.29 8.40
CA HIS A 12 -18.75 -16.89 8.69
C HIS A 12 -17.48 -16.21 9.26
N HIS A 13 -16.73 -16.90 10.12
CA HIS A 13 -15.49 -16.37 10.67
C HIS A 13 -14.42 -16.16 9.59
N ASP A 14 -14.27 -17.09 8.65
CA ASP A 14 -13.32 -16.92 7.54
C ASP A 14 -13.72 -15.79 6.61
N LYS A 15 -15.01 -15.67 6.26
CA LYS A 15 -15.49 -14.55 5.44
C LYS A 15 -15.30 -13.19 6.12
N ASP A 16 -15.58 -13.09 7.42
CA ASP A 16 -15.39 -11.85 8.17
C ASP A 16 -13.92 -11.52 8.39
N VAL A 17 -13.07 -12.53 8.62
CA VAL A 17 -11.61 -12.37 8.68
C VAL A 17 -11.06 -11.89 7.35
N LEU A 18 -11.49 -12.48 6.23
CA LEU A 18 -11.11 -12.04 4.88
C LEU A 18 -11.59 -10.62 4.59
N LYS A 19 -12.84 -10.28 4.94
CA LYS A 19 -13.36 -8.90 4.84
C LYS A 19 -12.54 -7.94 5.69
N ASN A 20 -12.19 -8.32 6.92
CA ASN A 20 -11.41 -7.47 7.81
C ASN A 20 -9.98 -7.25 7.29
N ARG A 21 -9.34 -8.32 6.81
CA ARG A 21 -8.04 -8.23 6.13
C ARG A 21 -8.12 -7.35 4.89
N TYR A 22 -9.12 -7.55 4.04
CA TYR A 22 -9.33 -6.70 2.87
C TYR A 22 -9.55 -5.23 3.25
N LYS A 23 -10.33 -4.94 4.29
CA LYS A 23 -10.51 -3.58 4.82
C LYS A 23 -9.18 -2.98 5.28
N HIS A 24 -8.36 -3.74 6.00
CA HIS A 24 -7.05 -3.29 6.43
C HIS A 24 -6.12 -3.01 5.25
N LEU A 25 -6.03 -3.93 4.29
CA LEU A 25 -5.23 -3.78 3.07
C LEU A 25 -5.69 -2.56 2.24
N ARG A 26 -7.01 -2.35 2.14
CA ARG A 26 -7.57 -1.19 1.42
C ARG A 26 -7.28 0.13 2.13
N ARG A 27 -7.28 0.15 3.48
CA ARG A 27 -6.85 1.33 4.26
C ARG A 27 -5.38 1.63 4.02
N LEU A 28 -4.50 0.64 4.15
CA LEU A 28 -3.07 0.78 3.85
C LEU A 28 -2.82 1.28 2.43
N TYR A 29 -3.56 0.74 1.45
CA TYR A 29 -3.47 1.18 0.07
C TYR A 29 -3.87 2.67 -0.07
N ASN A 30 -4.98 3.08 0.53
CA ASN A 30 -5.45 4.47 0.46
C ASN A 30 -4.48 5.44 1.14
N GLU A 31 -3.88 5.06 2.27
CA GLU A 31 -2.87 5.86 2.96
C GLU A 31 -1.66 6.13 2.07
N ILE A 32 -1.08 5.07 1.49
CA ILE A 32 0.08 5.18 0.59
C ILE A 32 -0.31 5.93 -0.68
N LYS A 33 -1.50 5.67 -1.22
CA LYS A 33 -2.01 6.40 -2.38
C LYS A 33 -2.12 7.89 -2.10
N ASN A 34 -2.65 8.30 -0.95
CA ASN A 34 -2.76 9.70 -0.56
C ASN A 34 -1.37 10.34 -0.41
N LEU A 35 -0.41 9.62 0.18
CA LEU A 35 0.98 10.05 0.24
C LEU A 35 1.56 10.27 -1.17
N LEU A 36 1.40 9.30 -2.07
CA LEU A 36 1.88 9.38 -3.46
C LEU A 36 1.12 10.42 -4.32
N ASP A 37 -0.09 10.81 -3.93
CA ASP A 37 -0.84 11.85 -4.62
C ASP A 37 -0.28 13.23 -4.30
N ASN A 38 0.25 13.42 -3.08
CA ASN A 38 0.95 14.65 -2.71
C ASN A 38 2.20 14.87 -3.58
N SER A 39 2.41 16.12 -3.97
CA SER A 39 3.57 16.50 -4.77
C SER A 39 4.87 16.24 -4.00
N GLY A 40 5.78 15.48 -4.61
CA GLY A 40 7.11 15.23 -4.05
C GLY A 40 7.29 13.87 -3.41
N PHE A 41 6.25 13.08 -3.23
CA PHE A 41 6.38 11.67 -2.83
C PHE A 41 6.46 10.76 -4.05
N SER A 42 7.40 9.83 -4.00
CA SER A 42 7.57 8.76 -4.98
C SER A 42 7.62 7.41 -4.29
N TRP A 43 7.37 6.35 -5.04
CA TRP A 43 7.53 4.98 -4.54
C TRP A 43 8.84 4.39 -5.04
N ASP A 44 9.61 3.77 -4.15
CA ASP A 44 10.78 2.97 -4.51
C ASP A 44 10.38 1.49 -4.56
N GLU A 45 10.38 0.91 -5.77
CA GLU A 45 10.04 -0.50 -5.99
C GLU A 45 11.07 -1.46 -5.40
N THR A 46 12.36 -1.10 -5.43
CA THR A 46 13.44 -1.96 -4.94
C THR A 46 13.39 -2.10 -3.44
N ARG A 47 13.09 -1.01 -2.74
CA ARG A 47 13.00 -0.96 -1.27
C ARG A 47 11.58 -1.17 -0.74
N GLU A 48 10.60 -1.27 -1.63
CA GLU A 48 9.15 -1.30 -1.33
C GLU A 48 8.75 -0.24 -0.28
N MET A 49 9.19 1.01 -0.50
CA MET A 49 9.05 2.10 0.47
C MET A 49 8.76 3.43 -0.21
N ILE A 50 8.17 4.37 0.54
CA ILE A 50 7.95 5.75 0.08
C ILE A 50 9.27 6.52 0.17
N THR A 51 9.68 7.11 -0.95
CA THR A 51 10.91 7.88 -1.08
C THR A 51 10.57 9.33 -1.42
N THR A 52 11.13 10.25 -0.64
CA THR A 52 11.08 11.71 -0.89
C THR A 52 12.26 12.39 -0.19
N LYS A 53 12.37 13.71 -0.33
CA LYS A 53 13.37 14.54 0.34
C LYS A 53 12.99 14.75 1.80
N ASP A 54 13.98 14.82 2.69
CA ASP A 54 13.76 14.96 4.13
C ASP A 54 12.88 16.16 4.51
N HIS A 55 13.06 17.31 3.85
CA HIS A 55 12.25 18.50 4.13
C HIS A 55 10.76 18.33 3.77
N ILE A 56 10.44 17.49 2.78
CA ILE A 56 9.04 17.18 2.41
C ILE A 56 8.43 16.26 3.46
N TRP A 57 9.20 15.27 3.93
CA TRP A 57 8.81 14.42 5.06
C TRP A 57 8.55 15.25 6.32
N ASP A 58 9.45 16.17 6.68
CA ASP A 58 9.33 16.96 7.90
C ASP A 58 8.13 17.91 7.85
N ALA A 59 7.87 18.54 6.70
CA ALA A 59 6.67 19.35 6.48
C ALA A 59 5.38 18.51 6.56
N TYR A 60 5.38 17.32 5.98
CA TYR A 60 4.23 16.42 6.00
C TYR A 60 3.96 15.86 7.40
N ILE A 61 4.99 15.42 8.12
CA ILE A 61 4.89 14.89 9.49
C ILE A 61 4.40 15.96 10.47
N LYS A 62 4.74 17.24 10.24
CA LYS A 62 4.22 18.35 11.04
C LYS A 62 2.69 18.47 10.94
N ALA A 63 2.12 18.17 9.77
CA ALA A 63 0.67 18.13 9.57
C ALA A 63 0.04 16.77 9.95
N HIS A 64 0.79 15.68 9.79
CA HIS A 64 0.35 14.29 9.98
C HIS A 64 1.37 13.48 10.80
N PRO A 65 1.35 13.60 12.14
CA PRO A 65 2.33 12.96 13.02
C PRO A 65 2.33 11.42 12.95
N ASP A 66 1.18 10.84 12.61
CA ASP A 66 0.94 9.41 12.42
C ASP A 66 1.71 8.83 11.22
N ALA A 67 1.93 9.65 10.19
CA ALA A 67 2.65 9.24 8.99
C ALA A 67 4.15 9.06 9.19
N ARG A 68 4.71 9.49 10.33
CA ARG A 68 6.13 9.34 10.68
C ARG A 68 6.61 7.90 10.57
N SER A 69 5.74 6.95 10.87
CA SER A 69 6.05 5.51 10.78
C SER A 69 6.39 5.07 9.35
N TYR A 70 5.80 5.68 8.31
CA TYR A 70 6.02 5.32 6.91
C TYR A 70 7.36 5.82 6.33
N ARG A 71 8.07 6.71 7.03
CA ARG A 71 9.39 7.21 6.60
C ARG A 71 10.47 6.13 6.54
N VAL A 72 10.39 5.16 7.45
CA VAL A 72 11.39 4.08 7.60
C VAL A 72 10.79 2.69 7.40
N LYS A 73 9.46 2.61 7.24
CA LYS A 73 8.76 1.34 7.14
C LYS A 73 8.64 0.91 5.69
N THR A 74 9.26 -0.23 5.38
CA THR A 74 8.95 -1.00 4.17
C THR A 74 7.51 -1.48 4.23
N VAL A 75 6.75 -1.29 3.14
CA VAL A 75 5.39 -1.83 3.03
C VAL A 75 5.40 -2.92 1.96
N PRO A 76 5.83 -4.14 2.34
CA PRO A 76 5.97 -5.21 1.39
C PRO A 76 4.61 -5.60 0.80
N GLY A 77 4.58 -5.79 -0.51
CA GLY A 77 3.36 -6.19 -1.22
C GLY A 77 2.38 -5.07 -1.56
N TYR A 78 2.72 -3.79 -1.37
CA TYR A 78 1.90 -2.68 -1.91
C TYR A 78 1.66 -2.81 -3.42
N GLN A 79 2.68 -3.24 -4.17
CA GLN A 79 2.57 -3.59 -5.60
C GLN A 79 1.48 -4.63 -5.86
N LYS A 80 1.46 -5.71 -5.08
CA LYS A 80 0.43 -6.77 -5.18
C LYS A 80 -0.94 -6.21 -4.82
N LEU A 81 -1.03 -5.29 -3.86
CA LEU A 81 -2.28 -4.62 -3.51
C LEU A 81 -2.81 -3.73 -4.63
N CYS A 82 -1.95 -3.00 -5.35
CA CYS A 82 -2.35 -2.23 -6.54
C CYS A 82 -3.02 -3.11 -7.59
N VAL A 83 -2.49 -4.32 -7.80
CA VAL A 83 -3.05 -5.32 -8.73
C VAL A 83 -4.39 -5.84 -8.23
N ILE A 84 -4.47 -6.28 -6.96
CA ILE A 84 -5.70 -6.83 -6.36
C ILE A 84 -6.83 -5.79 -6.33
N ILE A 85 -6.52 -4.52 -6.08
CA ILE A 85 -7.51 -3.43 -6.02
C ILE A 85 -7.87 -2.92 -7.43
N GLY A 86 -7.14 -3.33 -8.47
CA GLY A 86 -7.43 -3.01 -9.87
C GLY A 86 -7.09 -1.57 -10.28
N GLN A 87 -6.21 -0.89 -9.53
CA GLN A 87 -5.88 0.51 -9.77
C GLN A 87 -4.59 0.63 -10.59
N ARG A 88 -4.71 0.49 -11.91
CA ARG A 88 -3.60 0.58 -12.88
C ARG A 88 -3.10 2.00 -13.16
N LYS A 89 -3.53 3.00 -12.37
CA LYS A 89 -3.31 4.44 -12.68
C LYS A 89 -2.05 5.05 -12.06
N PHE A 90 -1.32 4.34 -11.20
CA PHE A 90 -0.15 4.89 -10.49
C PHE A 90 1.21 4.43 -11.01
N TRP A 91 1.26 3.52 -12.00
CA TRP A 91 2.51 2.96 -12.54
C TRP A 91 3.53 4.03 -12.97
N TRP A 92 3.08 5.19 -13.46
CA TRP A 92 3.96 6.30 -13.84
C TRP A 92 4.64 7.06 -12.69
N LYS A 93 4.14 6.98 -11.45
CA LYS A 93 4.68 7.68 -10.26
C LYS A 93 5.62 6.78 -9.45
N ILE A 94 5.70 5.52 -9.84
CA ILE A 94 6.44 4.47 -9.14
C ILE A 94 7.82 4.23 -9.82
N GLN A 95 8.08 4.85 -10.98
CA GLN A 95 9.41 4.81 -11.59
C GLN A 95 10.39 5.79 -10.92
N PRO A 96 11.53 5.32 -10.40
CA PRO A 96 12.70 6.17 -10.20
C PRO A 96 13.45 6.25 -11.54
N PHE A 97 13.75 7.46 -12.03
CA PHE A 97 14.77 7.75 -13.05
C PHE A 97 14.99 6.69 -14.15
N GLY A 98 14.23 6.78 -15.25
CA GLY A 98 14.44 5.86 -16.37
C GLY A 98 13.56 6.16 -17.57
N SER A 99 13.50 7.42 -18.00
CA SER A 99 13.19 7.72 -19.40
C SER A 99 14.36 7.22 -20.25
N MET A 100 14.31 5.97 -20.69
CA MET A 100 14.84 5.62 -22.00
C MET A 100 13.64 5.58 -22.94
N HIS A 101 13.38 6.72 -23.57
CA HIS A 101 12.48 6.82 -24.71
C HIS A 101 12.93 5.88 -25.83
N ARG A 102 11.95 5.31 -26.54
CA ARG A 102 11.99 4.90 -27.96
C ARG A 102 12.99 3.80 -28.34
N CYS A 103 12.44 2.64 -28.72
CA CYS A 103 12.29 2.27 -30.13
C CYS A 103 10.96 1.53 -30.29
#